data_AF-A0A7S0SCJ8-F1
#
_entry.id   AF-A0A7S0SCJ8-F1
#
_cell.length_a   1.000
_cell.length_b   1.000
_cell.length_c   1.000
_cell.angle_alpha   90.00
_cell.angle_beta   90.00
_cell.angle_gamma   90.00
#
_symmetry.space_group_name_H-M   'P 1'
#
loop_
_entity.id
_entity.type
_entity.pdbx_description
1 polymer ?
#
loop_
_entity_poly.entity_id
_entity_poly.type
_entity_poly.pdbx_seq_one_letter_code
_entity_poly.pdbx_strand_id
1 'polypeptide(L)'
;MVRSDADTHMGASVSTSLDSSQHGKRYPAPVKDGSAVVFAVHPMSYETWAFEGLDANGLVGLHVSDFGFRIVTTAIPRRTLKSYPMYCVQSWRSSKKIFTFWFTDDSASTSGGVNRSVQTCQLSTTWVPAIMETVDKVVARVISTRESRRMSDEEFLTFVGELDAVPAEDERRGSMILQYT
;
A
#
# COMPACT_ATOMS: atom_id res chain seq x y z
N MET A 1 -4.14 -18.53 -76.54
CA MET A 1 -2.82 -19.21 -76.47
C MET A 1 -2.04 -18.54 -75.36
N VAL A 2 -1.89 -19.22 -74.20
CA VAL A 2 -0.60 -19.68 -73.62
C VAL A 2 0.27 -18.51 -73.09
N ARG A 3 0.25 -18.22 -71.76
CA ARG A 3 1.31 -18.38 -70.72
C ARG A 3 2.51 -17.40 -70.87
N SER A 4 3.20 -16.85 -69.86
CA SER A 4 3.30 -17.04 -68.40
C SER A 4 4.17 -15.90 -67.79
N ASP A 5 3.95 -15.61 -66.50
CA ASP A 5 4.89 -15.31 -65.39
C ASP A 5 6.10 -14.36 -65.53
N ALA A 6 6.18 -13.37 -64.62
CA ALA A 6 7.38 -13.11 -63.80
C ALA A 6 7.12 -12.04 -62.69
N ASP A 7 7.14 -12.51 -61.45
CA ASP A 7 7.71 -11.93 -60.23
C ASP A 7 7.48 -10.46 -59.87
N THR A 8 6.53 -10.26 -58.95
CA THR A 8 6.47 -9.09 -58.06
C THR A 8 7.54 -9.24 -56.97
N HIS A 9 8.63 -8.49 -57.09
CA HIS A 9 9.68 -8.43 -56.09
C HIS A 9 9.13 -7.88 -54.76
N MET A 10 9.14 -8.74 -53.74
CA MET A 10 9.10 -8.37 -52.33
C MET A 10 10.32 -7.50 -52.02
N GLY A 11 10.08 -6.22 -51.78
CA GLY A 11 11.07 -5.28 -51.24
C GLY A 11 10.54 -4.69 -49.95
N ALA A 12 10.52 -5.51 -48.89
CA ALA A 12 10.27 -5.04 -47.54
C ALA A 12 11.29 -3.96 -47.19
N SER A 13 10.83 -2.72 -46.99
CA SER A 13 11.65 -1.68 -46.37
C SER A 13 11.92 -2.09 -44.93
N VAL A 14 13.08 -2.69 -44.72
CA VAL A 14 13.65 -2.96 -43.40
C VAL A 14 13.80 -1.62 -42.70
N SER A 15 12.86 -1.34 -41.80
CA SER A 15 13.06 -0.33 -40.76
C SER A 15 14.12 -0.88 -39.83
N THR A 16 15.35 -0.41 -39.97
CA THR A 16 16.42 -0.58 -38.98
C THR A 16 16.01 0.20 -37.72
N SER A 17 15.12 -0.41 -36.96
CA SER A 17 14.77 0.02 -35.61
C SER A 17 15.95 -0.30 -34.72
N LEU A 18 16.73 0.76 -34.48
CA LEU A 18 17.29 1.13 -33.18
C LEU A 18 17.57 -0.05 -32.25
N ASP A 19 18.84 -0.44 -32.28
CA ASP A 19 19.63 -0.98 -31.19
C ASP A 19 18.98 -0.70 -29.81
N SER A 20 18.17 -1.65 -29.36
CA SER A 20 17.38 -1.59 -28.12
C SER A 20 18.19 -2.21 -26.98
N SER A 21 19.45 -1.80 -26.85
CA SER A 21 20.41 -2.33 -25.88
C SER A 21 20.56 -1.45 -24.63
N GLN A 22 19.46 -0.78 -24.21
CA GLN A 22 19.33 -0.16 -22.87
C GLN A 22 17.90 -0.29 -22.33
N HIS A 23 17.46 -1.52 -22.02
CA HIS A 23 16.29 -1.71 -21.17
C HIS A 23 16.63 -1.29 -19.73
N GLY A 24 16.39 -0.02 -19.39
CA GLY A 24 16.32 0.43 -18.00
C GLY A 24 15.39 -0.51 -17.24
N LYS A 25 15.90 -1.15 -16.17
CA LYS A 25 15.20 -2.16 -15.37
C LYS A 25 13.78 -1.69 -15.06
N ARG A 26 12.79 -2.23 -15.78
CA ARG A 26 11.39 -1.82 -15.71
C ARG A 26 10.81 -2.34 -14.41
N TYR A 27 10.18 -1.47 -13.62
CA TYR A 27 9.46 -1.90 -12.41
C TYR A 27 8.47 -3.02 -12.80
N PRO A 28 8.48 -4.17 -12.09
CA PRO A 28 7.48 -5.22 -12.29
C PRO A 28 6.05 -4.66 -12.19
N ALA A 29 5.11 -5.27 -12.91
CA ALA A 29 3.71 -4.89 -12.83
C ALA A 29 3.16 -5.10 -11.40
N PRO A 30 2.20 -4.27 -10.93
CA PRO A 30 1.56 -4.48 -9.65
C PRO A 30 0.85 -5.84 -9.60
N VAL A 31 0.92 -6.51 -8.46
CA VAL A 31 0.34 -7.84 -8.27
C VAL A 31 -0.81 -7.76 -7.29
N LYS A 32 -1.99 -8.28 -7.67
CA LYS A 32 -3.11 -8.44 -6.76
C LYS A 32 -2.85 -9.61 -5.81
N ASP A 33 -3.04 -9.39 -4.52
CA ASP A 33 -2.83 -10.38 -3.46
C ASP A 33 -4.03 -10.33 -2.50
N GLY A 34 -5.03 -11.17 -2.75
CA GLY A 34 -6.32 -11.09 -2.06
C GLY A 34 -7.03 -9.74 -2.28
N SER A 35 -7.30 -9.03 -1.19
CA SER A 35 -7.88 -7.68 -1.19
C SER A 35 -6.86 -6.55 -1.39
N ALA A 36 -5.57 -6.89 -1.41
CA ALA A 36 -4.48 -5.93 -1.50
C ALA A 36 -3.85 -5.88 -2.90
N VAL A 37 -3.08 -4.81 -3.13
CA VAL A 37 -2.22 -4.67 -4.31
C VAL A 37 -0.79 -4.42 -3.86
N VAL A 38 0.15 -5.15 -4.44
CA VAL A 38 1.57 -5.05 -4.17
C VAL A 38 2.27 -4.34 -5.32
N PHE A 39 2.91 -3.21 -5.02
CA PHE A 39 3.67 -2.40 -5.98
C PHE A 39 5.16 -2.56 -5.74
N ALA A 40 5.95 -2.78 -6.79
CA ALA A 40 7.39 -2.72 -6.66
C ALA A 40 7.85 -1.26 -6.46
N VAL A 41 8.64 -1.02 -5.42
CA VAL A 41 9.14 0.30 -5.02
C VAL A 41 10.59 0.22 -4.56
N HIS A 42 11.33 1.32 -4.68
CA HIS A 42 12.63 1.48 -4.05
C HIS A 42 12.48 2.32 -2.78
N PRO A 43 12.88 1.83 -1.60
CA PRO A 43 12.84 2.63 -0.39
C PRO A 43 13.88 3.74 -0.47
N MET A 44 13.55 4.94 0.00
CA MET A 44 14.49 6.07 0.10
C MET A 44 14.93 6.33 1.55
N SER A 45 14.58 5.42 2.47
CA SER A 45 14.94 5.48 3.89
C SER A 45 16.35 4.90 4.12
N TYR A 46 17.04 5.40 5.13
CA TYR A 46 18.30 4.85 5.64
C TYR A 46 18.08 3.80 6.74
N GLU A 47 16.85 3.40 7.01
CA GLU A 47 16.54 2.37 8.00
C GLU A 47 17.02 0.98 7.58
N THR A 48 17.38 0.14 8.55
CA THR A 48 17.95 -1.20 8.31
C THR A 48 17.03 -2.10 7.48
N TRP A 49 15.72 -2.06 7.74
CA TRP A 49 14.72 -2.83 6.98
C TRP A 49 14.72 -2.50 5.48
N ALA A 50 15.14 -1.29 5.10
CA ALA A 50 15.20 -0.85 3.71
C ALA A 50 16.30 -1.56 2.92
N PHE A 51 17.28 -2.19 3.60
CA PHE A 51 18.38 -2.93 2.99
C PHE A 51 18.21 -4.46 3.11
N GLU A 52 17.60 -4.93 4.20
CA GLU A 52 17.45 -6.36 4.50
C GLU A 52 16.53 -7.13 3.54
N GLY A 53 15.58 -6.44 2.89
CA GLY A 53 14.58 -7.08 2.04
C GLY A 53 14.61 -6.71 0.57
N LEU A 54 15.68 -6.04 0.11
CA LEU A 54 15.88 -5.69 -1.28
C LEU A 54 16.10 -6.95 -2.12
N ASP A 55 15.48 -7.01 -3.30
CA ASP A 55 15.85 -8.01 -4.30
C ASP A 55 17.11 -7.63 -5.10
N ALA A 56 17.48 -8.47 -6.08
CA ALA A 56 18.62 -8.23 -6.96
C ALA A 56 18.55 -6.92 -7.77
N ASN A 57 17.39 -6.25 -7.78
CA ASN A 57 17.18 -4.96 -8.43
C ASN A 57 17.03 -3.80 -7.44
N GLY A 58 17.20 -4.03 -6.14
CA GLY A 58 17.03 -3.00 -5.12
C GLY A 58 15.56 -2.67 -4.84
N LEU A 59 14.63 -3.61 -5.08
CA LEU A 59 13.20 -3.38 -4.91
C LEU A 59 12.62 -4.14 -3.71
N VAL A 60 11.60 -3.52 -3.10
CA VAL A 60 10.68 -4.13 -2.14
C VAL A 60 9.24 -4.00 -2.67
N GLY A 61 8.32 -4.74 -2.07
CA GLY A 61 6.89 -4.60 -2.31
C GLY A 61 6.25 -3.62 -1.34
N LEU A 62 5.57 -2.60 -1.84
CA LEU A 62 4.56 -1.84 -1.09
C LEU A 62 3.21 -2.53 -1.24
N HIS A 63 2.75 -3.16 -0.16
CA HIS A 63 1.45 -3.80 -0.08
C HIS A 63 0.41 -2.82 0.48
N VAL A 64 -0.53 -2.40 -0.37
CA VAL A 64 -1.62 -1.46 -0.02
C VAL A 64 -2.91 -2.23 0.19
N SER A 65 -3.54 -2.06 1.36
CA SER A 65 -4.76 -2.78 1.76
C SER A 65 -5.62 -1.98 2.72
N ASP A 66 -6.84 -2.48 3.00
CA ASP A 66 -7.79 -1.90 3.95
C ASP A 66 -7.21 -1.76 5.38
N PHE A 67 -6.20 -2.56 5.73
CA PHE A 67 -5.53 -2.53 7.03
C PHE A 67 -4.38 -1.53 7.12
N GLY A 68 -4.00 -0.90 6.01
CA GLY A 68 -2.86 0.01 5.91
C GLY A 68 -1.80 -0.45 4.91
N PHE A 69 -0.58 0.03 5.11
CA PHE A 69 0.56 -0.22 4.25
C PHE A 69 1.51 -1.22 4.89
N ARG A 70 2.03 -2.16 4.10
CA ARG A 70 3.12 -3.04 4.53
C ARG A 70 4.24 -2.99 3.51
N ILE A 71 5.48 -3.00 4.00
CA ILE A 71 6.65 -3.24 3.17
C ILE A 71 6.96 -4.73 3.28
N VAL A 72 7.06 -5.39 2.13
CA VAL A 72 7.30 -6.83 2.02
C VAL A 72 8.46 -7.10 1.08
N THR A 73 9.08 -8.27 1.20
CA THR A 73 10.02 -8.76 0.18
C THR A 73 9.30 -8.96 -1.16
N THR A 74 10.00 -8.80 -2.29
CA THR A 74 9.41 -9.11 -3.62
C THR A 74 9.37 -10.62 -3.89
N ALA A 75 10.22 -11.40 -3.22
CA ALA A 75 10.25 -12.86 -3.30
C ALA A 75 8.97 -13.50 -2.74
N ILE A 76 8.59 -14.65 -3.30
CA ILE A 76 7.51 -15.51 -2.80
C ILE A 76 8.15 -16.65 -1.99
N PRO A 77 7.70 -16.93 -0.75
CA PRO A 77 6.62 -16.24 -0.03
C PRO A 77 7.04 -14.84 0.46
N ARG A 78 6.12 -13.87 0.38
CA ARG A 78 6.37 -12.48 0.76
C ARG A 78 6.49 -12.36 2.27
N ARG A 79 7.68 -12.00 2.77
CA ARG A 79 7.92 -11.70 4.19
C ARG A 79 7.65 -10.22 4.45
N THR A 80 6.91 -9.90 5.51
CA THR A 80 6.73 -8.51 5.96
C THR A 80 8.01 -8.01 6.65
N LEU A 81 8.49 -6.84 6.22
CA LEU A 81 9.65 -6.13 6.75
C LEU A 81 9.22 -5.03 7.71
N LYS A 82 8.18 -4.27 7.33
CA LYS A 82 7.61 -3.18 8.13
C LYS A 82 6.10 -3.08 7.89
N SER A 83 5.36 -2.74 8.93
CA SER A 83 3.90 -2.58 8.87
C SER A 83 3.51 -1.21 9.38
N TYR A 84 2.62 -0.56 8.66
CA TYR A 84 2.03 0.74 8.96
C TYR A 84 0.52 0.58 8.95
N PRO A 85 -0.09 0.21 10.09
CA PRO A 85 -1.53 0.13 10.20
C PRO A 85 -2.20 1.44 9.78
N MET A 86 -3.39 1.37 9.20
CA MET A 86 -4.07 2.55 8.67
C MET A 86 -4.26 3.66 9.74
N TYR A 87 -4.49 3.29 11.00
CA TYR A 87 -4.65 4.27 12.10
C TYR A 87 -3.37 5.05 12.43
N CYS A 88 -2.19 4.54 12.06
CA CYS A 88 -0.92 5.25 12.24
C CYS A 88 -0.64 6.23 11.09
N VAL A 89 -1.25 6.04 9.91
CA VAL A 89 -0.99 6.85 8.71
C VAL A 89 -1.78 8.16 8.79
N GLN A 90 -1.07 9.28 8.88
CA GLN A 90 -1.66 10.61 9.06
C GLN A 90 -2.04 11.26 7.73
N SER A 91 -1.16 11.13 6.73
CA SER A 91 -1.37 11.70 5.40
C SER A 91 -0.41 11.09 4.39
N TRP A 92 -0.68 11.30 3.10
CA TRP A 92 0.21 10.94 2.01
C TRP A 92 0.24 12.02 0.93
N ARG A 93 1.34 12.07 0.19
CA ARG A 93 1.50 12.89 -1.01
C ARG A 93 2.22 12.11 -2.09
N SER A 94 2.08 12.57 -3.32
CA SER A 94 2.77 12.03 -4.47
C SER A 94 3.43 13.10 -5.32
N SER A 95 4.57 12.77 -5.91
CA SER A 95 5.13 13.41 -7.10
C SER A 95 5.15 12.41 -8.26
N LYS A 96 5.67 12.79 -9.44
CA LYS A 96 5.69 11.91 -10.63
C LYS A 96 6.30 10.52 -10.37
N LYS A 97 7.29 10.42 -9.46
CA LYS A 97 8.03 9.18 -9.19
C LYS A 97 8.18 8.84 -7.71
N ILE A 98 7.67 9.67 -6.81
CA ILE A 98 7.84 9.48 -5.37
C ILE A 98 6.46 9.47 -4.71
N PHE A 99 6.20 8.41 -3.96
CA PHE A 99 5.12 8.35 -3.00
C PHE A 99 5.69 8.60 -1.61
N THR A 100 5.07 9.48 -0.84
CA THR A 100 5.48 9.81 0.53
C THR A 100 4.28 9.70 1.44
N PHE A 101 4.42 9.05 2.59
CA PHE A 101 3.40 9.07 3.63
C PHE A 101 4.01 9.41 4.98
N TRP A 102 3.21 10.03 5.84
CA TRP A 102 3.57 10.36 7.20
C TRP A 102 2.79 9.48 8.16
N PHE A 103 3.46 9.02 9.19
CA PHE A 103 2.88 8.12 10.17
C PHE A 103 3.37 8.45 11.57
N THR A 104 2.57 8.10 12.57
CA THR A 104 2.98 8.15 13.97
C THR A 104 3.61 6.82 14.34
N ASP A 105 4.82 6.85 14.88
CA ASP A 105 5.49 5.66 15.39
C ASP A 105 5.26 5.55 16.90
N ASP A 106 4.43 4.60 17.30
CA ASP A 106 4.14 4.35 18.72
C ASP A 106 5.27 3.56 19.41
N SER A 107 6.27 3.06 18.67
CA SER A 107 7.38 2.27 19.25
C SER A 107 8.41 3.08 20.04
N ALA A 108 8.33 4.42 20.03
CA ALA A 108 9.17 5.30 20.83
C ALA A 108 8.77 5.39 22.33
N SER A 109 7.91 4.48 22.82
CA SER A 109 7.30 4.54 24.16
C SER A 109 7.96 3.65 25.23
N THR A 110 9.29 3.51 25.23
CA THR A 110 10.00 2.74 26.28
C THR A 110 10.58 3.58 27.43
N SER A 111 10.30 4.89 27.49
CA SER A 111 10.73 5.71 28.64
C SER A 111 9.73 6.84 28.95
N GLY A 112 8.68 6.52 29.71
CA GLY A 112 7.98 7.45 30.61
C GLY A 112 7.32 8.72 30.04
N GLY A 113 7.28 8.90 28.72
CA GLY A 113 6.63 10.03 28.07
C GLY A 113 6.19 9.66 26.67
N VAL A 114 4.90 9.83 26.38
CA VAL A 114 4.31 9.55 25.06
C VAL A 114 4.76 10.64 24.09
N ASN A 115 5.98 10.52 23.56
CA ASN A 115 6.48 11.43 22.54
C ASN A 115 6.11 10.87 21.16
N ARG A 116 4.87 11.11 20.74
CA ARG A 116 4.37 10.76 19.39
C ARG A 116 5.08 11.62 18.35
N SER A 117 6.24 11.17 17.88
CA SER A 117 6.93 11.80 16.76
C SER A 117 6.29 11.36 15.44
N VAL A 118 5.97 12.33 14.58
CA VAL A 118 5.52 12.04 13.21
C VAL A 118 6.75 11.74 12.37
N GLN A 119 6.80 10.53 11.82
CA GLN A 119 7.83 10.08 10.91
C GLN A 119 7.34 10.10 9.46
N THR A 120 8.27 9.97 8.51
CA THR A 120 7.96 9.96 7.08
C THR A 120 8.62 8.78 6.39
N CYS A 121 7.89 8.15 5.47
CA CYS A 121 8.40 7.12 4.59
C CYS A 121 8.31 7.61 3.14
N GLN A 122 9.42 7.53 2.41
CA GLN A 122 9.51 7.91 1.00
C GLN A 122 9.88 6.70 0.15
N LEU A 123 9.08 6.46 -0.90
CA LEU A 123 9.20 5.32 -1.80
C LEU A 123 9.23 5.84 -3.23
N SER A 124 10.21 5.41 -4.03
CA SER A 124 10.27 5.77 -5.45
C SER A 124 9.76 4.63 -6.34
N THR A 125 8.99 4.97 -7.37
CA THR A 125 8.44 4.01 -8.35
C THR A 125 7.85 4.74 -9.55
N THR A 126 7.64 4.02 -10.67
CA THR A 126 6.83 4.51 -11.79
C THR A 126 5.33 4.30 -11.58
N TRP A 127 4.94 3.53 -10.56
CA TRP A 127 3.55 3.17 -10.28
C TRP A 127 2.80 4.16 -9.39
N VAL A 128 3.34 5.36 -9.15
CA VAL A 128 2.72 6.34 -8.26
C VAL A 128 1.25 6.64 -8.60
N PRO A 129 0.85 6.82 -9.87
CA PRO A 129 -0.58 7.02 -10.20
C PRO A 129 -1.48 5.86 -9.74
N ALA A 130 -1.03 4.61 -9.95
CA ALA A 130 -1.78 3.42 -9.57
C ALA A 130 -1.80 3.19 -8.05
N ILE A 131 -0.73 3.58 -7.34
CA ILE A 131 -0.70 3.60 -5.88
C ILE A 131 -1.75 4.57 -5.36
N MET A 132 -1.78 5.81 -5.85
CA MET A 132 -2.75 6.82 -5.42
C MET A 132 -4.19 6.35 -5.65
N GLU A 133 -4.50 5.83 -6.84
CA GLU A 133 -5.82 5.27 -7.14
C GLU A 133 -6.21 4.13 -6.19
N THR A 134 -5.25 3.27 -5.82
CA THR A 134 -5.49 2.16 -4.89
C THR A 134 -5.72 2.66 -3.47
N VAL A 135 -4.94 3.65 -3.02
CA VAL A 135 -5.13 4.29 -1.71
C VAL A 135 -6.50 4.96 -1.63
N ASP A 136 -6.91 5.70 -2.65
CA ASP A 136 -8.22 6.36 -2.69
C ASP A 136 -9.36 5.34 -2.62
N LYS A 137 -9.26 4.23 -3.37
CA LYS A 137 -10.23 3.12 -3.31
C LYS A 137 -10.29 2.48 -1.92
N VAL A 138 -9.14 2.26 -1.30
CA VAL A 138 -9.06 1.71 0.05
C VAL A 138 -9.70 2.66 1.06
N VAL A 139 -9.37 3.94 1.02
CA VAL A 139 -9.92 4.96 1.93
C VAL A 139 -11.43 5.08 1.75
N ALA A 140 -11.92 5.16 0.51
CA ALA A 140 -13.34 5.18 0.22
C ALA A 140 -14.06 3.93 0.77
N ARG A 141 -13.45 2.75 0.63
CA ARG A 141 -14.00 1.51 1.19
C ARG A 141 -13.98 1.51 2.71
N VAL A 142 -12.89 1.96 3.35
CA VAL A 142 -12.78 2.02 4.82
C VAL A 142 -13.80 3.01 5.39
N ILE A 143 -13.95 4.19 4.78
CA ILE A 143 -14.98 5.17 5.16
C ILE A 143 -16.37 4.58 4.98
N SER A 144 -16.68 4.02 3.81
CA SER A 144 -17.97 3.40 3.53
C SER A 144 -18.28 2.24 4.48
N THR A 145 -17.28 1.42 4.81
CA THR A 145 -17.44 0.33 5.78
C THR A 145 -17.71 0.88 7.18
N ARG A 146 -16.98 1.94 7.58
CA ARG A 146 -17.21 2.62 8.86
C ARG A 146 -18.59 3.26 8.92
N GLU A 147 -19.04 3.89 7.84
CA GLU A 147 -20.39 4.45 7.73
C GLU A 147 -21.47 3.36 7.76
N SER A 148 -21.26 2.24 7.08
CA SER A 148 -22.18 1.09 7.10
C SER A 148 -22.21 0.37 8.46
N ARG A 149 -21.17 0.56 9.27
CA ARG A 149 -21.05 0.05 10.65
C ARG A 149 -21.28 1.14 11.68
N ARG A 150 -21.70 2.35 11.28
CA ARG A 150 -22.13 3.36 12.25
C ARG A 150 -23.37 2.80 12.92
N MET A 151 -23.20 2.51 14.19
CA MET A 151 -24.29 2.25 15.12
C MET A 151 -25.33 3.36 14.93
N SER A 152 -26.58 2.96 14.69
CA SER A 152 -27.69 3.92 14.63
C SER A 152 -27.82 4.64 15.97
N ASP A 153 -28.46 5.82 15.99
CA ASP A 153 -28.66 6.56 17.24
C ASP A 153 -29.40 5.71 18.29
N GLU A 154 -30.31 4.84 17.86
CA GLU A 154 -31.03 3.90 18.73
C GLU A 154 -30.12 2.80 19.31
N GLU A 155 -29.27 2.18 18.48
CA GLU A 155 -28.29 1.20 18.95
C GLU A 155 -27.23 1.83 19.85
N PHE A 156 -26.86 3.09 19.60
CA PHE A 156 -25.91 3.84 20.42
C PHE A 156 -26.49 4.18 21.78
N LEU A 157 -27.74 4.64 21.82
CA LEU A 157 -28.45 4.85 23.08
C LEU A 157 -28.64 3.54 23.87
N THR A 158 -28.89 2.44 23.17
CA THR A 158 -28.98 1.10 23.78
C THR A 158 -27.64 0.68 24.37
N PHE A 159 -26.55 0.81 23.60
CA PHE A 159 -25.20 0.51 24.05
C PHE A 159 -24.76 1.39 25.24
N VAL A 160 -25.05 2.69 25.22
CA VAL A 160 -24.76 3.59 26.35
C VAL A 160 -25.57 3.19 27.58
N GLY A 161 -26.83 2.82 27.42
CA GLY A 161 -27.65 2.30 28.51
C GLY A 161 -27.12 1.00 29.11
N GLU A 162 -26.66 0.07 28.26
CA GLU A 162 -25.99 -1.16 28.69
C GLU A 162 -24.65 -0.86 29.38
N LEU A 163 -23.89 0.10 28.87
CA LEU A 163 -22.63 0.53 29.46
C LEU A 163 -22.87 1.12 30.85
N ASP A 164 -23.85 2.02 31.01
CA ASP A 164 -24.17 2.66 32.29
C ASP A 164 -24.76 1.70 33.34
N ALA A 165 -25.37 0.60 32.90
CA ALA A 165 -25.79 -0.49 33.79
C ALA A 165 -24.61 -1.31 34.34
N VAL A 166 -23.42 -1.21 33.76
CA VAL A 166 -22.20 -1.90 34.22
C VAL A 166 -21.43 -1.00 35.19
N PRO A 167 -21.11 -1.45 36.41
CA PRO A 167 -20.32 -0.68 37.37
C PRO A 167 -19.00 -0.19 36.76
N ALA A 168 -18.60 1.05 37.09
CA ALA A 168 -17.41 1.68 36.49
C ALA A 168 -16.10 0.90 36.73
N GLU A 169 -16.04 0.09 37.79
CA GLU A 169 -14.88 -0.71 38.18
C GLU A 169 -14.88 -2.11 37.55
N ASP A 170 -15.91 -2.47 36.78
CA ASP A 170 -16.00 -3.77 36.12
C ASP A 170 -15.08 -3.81 34.88
N GLU A 171 -14.11 -4.73 34.89
CA GLU A 171 -13.10 -4.92 33.83
C GLU A 171 -13.73 -5.21 32.45
N ARG A 172 -14.98 -5.69 32.41
CA ARG A 172 -15.70 -5.95 31.16
C ARG A 172 -16.11 -4.67 30.44
N ARG A 173 -16.24 -3.55 31.15
CA ARG A 173 -16.65 -2.25 30.57
C ARG A 173 -15.68 -1.78 29.49
N GLY A 174 -14.37 -1.98 29.69
CA GLY A 174 -13.35 -1.66 28.68
C GLY A 174 -13.44 -2.54 27.43
N SER A 175 -13.77 -3.82 27.60
CA SER A 175 -13.94 -4.76 26.48
C SER A 175 -15.19 -4.44 25.65
N MET A 176 -16.26 -3.95 26.28
CA MET A 176 -17.48 -3.51 25.58
C MET A 176 -17.23 -2.29 24.70
N ILE A 177 -16.41 -1.33 25.15
CA ILE A 177 -16.05 -0.15 24.34
C ILE A 177 -15.26 -0.54 23.09
N LEU A 178 -14.33 -1.50 23.22
CA LEU A 178 -13.45 -1.95 22.14
C LEU A 178 -14.16 -2.76 21.05
N GLN A 179 -15.34 -3.33 21.33
CA GLN A 179 -16.12 -4.05 20.31
C GLN A 179 -16.70 -3.12 19.23
N TYR A 180 -16.73 -1.81 19.48
CA TYR A 180 -17.43 -0.84 18.63
C TYR A 180 -16.57 0.33 18.11
N THR A 181 -15.30 0.41 18.51
CA THR A 181 -14.28 1.32 17.93
C THR A 181 -13.52 0.69 16.79
#